data_AF-A0AAD4X4N4-F1
#
_entry.id   AF-A0AAD4X4N4-F1
#
_cell.length_a   1.000
_cell.length_b   1.000
_cell.length_c   1.000
_cell.angle_alpha   90.00
_cell.angle_beta   90.00
_cell.angle_gamma   90.00
#
_symmetry.space_group_name_H-M   'P 1'
#
loop_
_entity.id
_entity.type
_entity.pdbx_description
1 polymer ?
#
loop_
_entity_poly.entity_id
_entity_poly.type
_entity_poly.pdbx_seq_one_letter_code
_entity_poly.pdbx_strand_id
1 'polypeptide(L)' 'ILSNGAYPSIEHRVMVNPTIERLSIATFHSINPDAEFGPALSLLNPPCKPALFRKET' A
#
# COMPACT_ATOMS: atom_id res chain seq x y z
N ILE A 1 0.00 -4.36 -2.83
CA ILE A 1 0.82 -5.12 -3.81
C ILE A 1 1.57 -6.27 -3.13
N LEU A 2 2.53 -6.00 -2.23
CA LEU A 2 3.34 -7.03 -1.53
C LEU A 2 2.51 -8.19 -0.95
N SER A 3 1.39 -7.87 -0.29
CA SER A 3 0.46 -8.83 0.32
C SER A 3 -0.40 -9.64 -0.68
N ASN A 4 -0.15 -9.48 -1.99
CA ASN A 4 -0.97 -10.03 -3.07
C ASN A 4 -2.48 -9.72 -2.90
N GLY A 5 -2.81 -8.51 -2.43
CA GLY A 5 -4.19 -8.06 -2.24
C GLY A 5 -4.82 -8.46 -0.90
N ALA A 6 -4.13 -9.19 -0.02
CA ALA A 6 -4.66 -9.55 1.29
C ALA A 6 -4.87 -8.36 2.23
N TYR A 7 -4.08 -7.30 2.05
CA TYR A 7 -4.25 -6.04 2.79
C TYR A 7 -4.63 -4.91 1.82
N PRO A 8 -5.84 -4.32 1.95
CA PRO A 8 -6.27 -3.24 1.09
C PRO A 8 -5.66 -1.90 1.52
N SER A 9 -5.28 -1.08 0.54
CA SER A 9 -4.97 0.34 0.77
C SER A 9 -6.27 1.13 0.62
N ILE A 10 -6.72 1.78 1.69
CA ILE A 10 -8.06 2.37 1.77
C ILE A 10 -8.00 3.87 1.48
N GLU A 11 -8.96 4.36 0.69
CA GLU A 11 -9.16 5.79 0.45
C GLU A 11 -9.53 6.51 1.76
N HIS A 12 -8.89 7.64 2.00
CA HIS A 12 -9.12 8.45 3.18
C HIS A 12 -9.15 9.93 2.80
N ARG A 13 -9.95 10.72 3.53
CA ARG A 13 -10.06 12.16 3.35
C ARG A 13 -9.99 12.89 4.68
N VAL A 14 -9.59 14.15 4.61
CA VAL A 14 -9.57 15.08 5.73
C VAL A 14 -10.41 16.30 5.35
N MET A 15 -11.31 16.70 6.23
CA MET A 15 -12.19 17.84 6.02
C MET A 15 -11.63 19.09 6.71
N VAL A 16 -11.90 20.26 6.12
CA VAL A 16 -11.62 21.56 6.74
C VAL A 16 -12.64 21.85 7.84
N ASN A 17 -12.24 22.65 8.83
CA ASN A 17 -13.12 23.20 9.86
C ASN A 17 -13.02 24.73 9.83
N PRO A 18 -14.15 25.48 9.83
CA PRO A 18 -14.13 26.93 9.69
C PRO A 18 -13.77 27.69 10.98
N THR A 19 -13.77 27.05 12.15
CA THR A 19 -13.65 27.72 13.45
C THR A 19 -12.48 27.23 14.29
N ILE A 20 -12.07 25.97 14.16
CA ILE A 20 -11.03 25.35 14.99
C ILE A 20 -9.90 24.86 14.08
N GLU A 21 -8.68 25.24 14.39
CA GLU A 21 -7.49 24.78 13.69
C GLU A 21 -7.20 23.30 13.96
N ARG A 22 -6.63 22.63 12.95
CA ARG A 22 -6.17 21.24 13.08
C ARG A 22 -4.76 21.12 12.52
N LEU A 23 -3.83 20.70 13.35
CA LEU A 23 -2.46 20.37 12.95
C LEU A 23 -2.26 18.86 12.98
N SER A 24 -1.59 18.34 11.96
CA SER A 24 -1.21 16.93 11.87
C SER A 24 0.08 16.78 11.09
N ILE A 25 0.98 15.91 11.54
CA ILE A 25 2.21 15.55 10.83
C ILE A 25 2.12 14.07 10.45
N ALA A 26 2.18 13.76 9.15
CA ALA A 26 2.21 12.39 8.67
C ALA A 26 3.67 11.96 8.41
N THR A 27 4.02 10.75 8.85
CA THR A 27 5.30 10.11 8.53
C THR A 27 5.02 8.88 7.68
N PHE A 28 5.77 8.72 6.59
CA PHE A 28 5.59 7.61 5.65
C PHE A 28 6.77 6.66 5.74
N HIS A 29 6.50 5.39 6.01
CA HIS A 29 7.48 4.32 5.86
C HIS A 29 7.28 3.68 4.49
N SER A 30 8.17 4.00 3.56
CA SER A 30 8.16 3.47 2.20
C SER A 30 9.24 2.41 2.01
N ILE A 31 9.13 1.69 0.89
CA ILE A 31 10.22 0.87 0.36
C ILE A 31 11.37 1.77 -0.14
N ASN A 32 12.53 1.16 -0.38
CA ASN A 32 13.63 1.81 -1.10
C ASN A 32 13.15 2.16 -2.53
N PRO A 33 13.33 3.41 -3.00
CA PRO A 33 12.89 3.83 -4.33
C PRO A 33 13.56 3.08 -5.49
N ASP A 34 14.72 2.45 -5.26
CA ASP A 34 15.43 1.66 -6.28
C ASP A 34 15.13 0.16 -6.20
N ALA A 35 14.25 -0.27 -5.28
CA ALA A 35 13.96 -1.67 -5.05
C ALA A 35 12.77 -2.16 -5.88
N GLU A 36 13.00 -3.22 -6.66
CA GLU A 36 11.91 -3.95 -7.32
C GLU A 36 10.97 -4.57 -6.27
N PHE A 37 9.67 -4.39 -6.44
CA PHE A 37 8.65 -4.92 -5.54
C PHE A 37 7.46 -5.50 -6.30
N GLY A 38 6.81 -6.50 -5.69
CA GLY A 38 5.65 -7.18 -6.26
C GLY A 38 5.02 -8.12 -5.23
N PRO A 39 4.05 -8.96 -5.60
CA PRO A 39 3.52 -9.96 -4.69
C PRO A 39 4.65 -10.83 -4.08
N ALA A 40 4.69 -10.94 -2.75
CA ALA A 40 5.70 -11.74 -2.08
C ALA A 40 5.57 -13.21 -2.50
N LEU A 41 6.69 -13.84 -2.90
CA LEU A 41 6.68 -15.20 -3.45
C LEU A 41 6.10 -16.24 -2.47
N SER A 42 6.32 -16.05 -1.18
CA SER A 42 5.75 -16.89 -0.11
C SER A 42 4.22 -16.85 -0.03
N LEU A 43 3.58 -15.88 -0.68
CA LEU A 43 2.13 -15.70 -0.69
C LEU A 43 1.47 -16.19 -1.99
N LEU A 44 2.25 -16.74 -2.93
CA LEU A 44 1.79 -17.29 -4.20
C LEU A 44 1.69 -18.81 -4.13
N ASN A 45 0.63 -19.39 -4.70
CA ASN A 45 0.48 -20.84 -4.87
C ASN A 45 -0.34 -21.15 -6.13
N PRO A 46 0.24 -21.05 -7.34
CA PRO A 46 -0.48 -21.31 -8.57
C PRO A 46 -0.86 -22.81 -8.72
N PRO A 47 -2.08 -23.13 -9.22
CA PRO A 47 -3.08 -22.22 -9.76
C PRO A 47 -4.02 -21.62 -8.71
N CYS A 48 -4.03 -22.13 -7.48
CA CYS A 48 -4.99 -21.77 -6.42
C CYS A 48 -4.91 -20.31 -5.96
N LYS A 49 -3.71 -19.71 -6.00
CA LYS A 49 -3.44 -18.32 -5.59
C LYS A 49 -2.40 -17.69 -6.51
N PRO A 50 -2.80 -17.20 -7.70
CA PRO A 50 -1.90 -16.56 -8.65
C PRO A 50 -1.52 -15.14 -8.19
N ALA A 51 -0.52 -14.56 -8.85
CA ALA A 51 -0.15 -13.17 -8.66
C ALA A 51 -1.23 -12.23 -9.25
N LEU A 52 -1.76 -11.32 -8.44
CA LEU A 52 -2.76 -10.33 -8.87
C LEU A 52 -2.12 -9.05 -9.43
N PHE A 53 -0.85 -8.81 -9.10
CA PHE A 53 -0.13 -7.59 -9.45
C PHE A 53 1.18 -7.94 -10.17
N ARG A 54 1.62 -7.04 -11.06
CA ARG A 54 2.93 -7.11 -11.70
C ARG A 54 4.02 -6.69 -10.71
N LYS A 55 5.27 -7.01 -11.04
CA LYS A 55 6.41 -6.44 -10.35
C LYS A 55 6.68 -5.05 -10.91
N GLU A 56 7.00 -4.12 -10.03
CA GLU A 56 7.28 -2.73 -10.32
C GLU A 56 8.72 -2.43 -9.87
N THR A 57 9.39 -1.52 -10.58
CA THR A 57 10.70 -0.94 -10.23
C THR A 57 10.53 0.40 -9.55
#